data_AF-A0A928MXA2-F1
#
_entry.id   AF-A0A928MXA2-F1
#
_cell.length_a   1.000
_cell.length_b   1.000
_cell.length_c   1.000
_cell.angle_alpha   90.00
_cell.angle_beta   90.00
_cell.angle_gamma   90.00
#
_symmetry.space_group_name_H-M   'P 1'
#
loop_
_entity.id
_entity.type
_entity.pdbx_description
1 polymer ?
#
loop_
_entity_poly.entity_id
_entity_poly.type
_entity_poly.pdbx_seq_one_letter_code
_entity_poly.pdbx_strand_id
1 'polypeptide(L)'
;MNNETKWLTCVMIVTVILLVILFITVFYPANEKRIVEHFENNKYDMENIATFLLNYDSENIYITNEKIYGVPDSEIQKLGEKLFRIIDECDLLYIEKCQQTVLFCYEAYMTNGLGMAYTSNGKKPKSKYGEMLFTKKIETGWYYCELD
;
A
#
# COMPACT_ATOMS: atom_id res chain seq x y z
N MET A 1 -41.84 -16.12 -14.75
CA MET A 1 -41.47 -15.38 -13.51
C MET A 1 -42.68 -14.56 -13.08
N ASN A 2 -43.19 -14.79 -11.87
CA ASN A 2 -44.31 -14.04 -11.28
C ASN A 2 -43.86 -12.59 -10.98
N ASN A 3 -44.79 -11.63 -10.95
CA ASN A 3 -44.51 -10.23 -10.64
C ASN A 3 -43.86 -10.07 -9.25
N GLU A 4 -44.20 -10.92 -8.29
CA GLU A 4 -43.58 -10.96 -6.96
C GLU A 4 -42.08 -11.28 -7.02
N THR A 5 -41.69 -12.28 -7.81
CA THR A 5 -40.27 -12.62 -7.99
C THR A 5 -39.48 -11.49 -8.65
N LYS A 6 -40.08 -10.74 -9.60
CA LYS A 6 -39.41 -9.57 -10.22
C LYS A 6 -39.22 -8.44 -9.22
N TRP A 7 -40.21 -8.18 -8.38
CA TRP A 7 -40.17 -7.14 -7.36
C TRP A 7 -39.10 -7.43 -6.30
N LEU A 8 -39.03 -8.66 -5.79
CA LEU A 8 -38.00 -9.10 -4.85
C LEU A 8 -36.58 -8.96 -5.41
N THR A 9 -36.35 -9.37 -6.66
CA THR A 9 -35.05 -9.18 -7.32
C THR A 9 -34.70 -7.70 -7.44
N CYS A 10 -35.66 -6.84 -7.79
CA CYS A 10 -35.44 -5.41 -7.92
C CYS A 10 -35.06 -4.75 -6.59
N VAL A 11 -35.77 -5.09 -5.51
CA VAL A 11 -35.46 -4.60 -4.16
C VAL A 11 -34.06 -5.05 -3.75
N MET A 12 -33.72 -6.33 -3.93
CA MET A 12 -32.42 -6.88 -3.55
C MET A 12 -31.26 -6.21 -4.30
N ILE A 13 -31.40 -5.96 -5.62
CA ILE A 13 -30.40 -5.23 -6.41
C ILE A 13 -30.22 -3.81 -5.88
N VAL A 14 -31.31 -3.09 -5.62
CA VAL A 14 -31.25 -1.72 -5.08
C VAL A 14 -30.59 -1.70 -3.70
N THR A 15 -30.89 -2.66 -2.82
CA THR A 15 -30.25 -2.76 -1.51
C THR A 15 -28.76 -3.05 -1.63
N VAL A 16 -28.34 -3.95 -2.52
CA VAL A 16 -26.92 -4.23 -2.78
C VAL A 16 -26.20 -3.00 -3.32
N ILE A 17 -26.79 -2.29 -4.29
CA ILE A 17 -26.20 -1.05 -4.82
C ILE A 17 -26.05 0.00 -3.72
N LEU A 18 -27.07 0.18 -2.87
CA LEU A 18 -26.99 1.12 -1.75
C LEU A 18 -25.91 0.75 -0.74
N LEU A 19 -25.76 -0.55 -0.43
CA LEU A 19 -24.68 -1.04 0.44
C LEU A 19 -23.29 -0.80 -0.15
N VAL A 20 -23.12 -1.04 -1.46
CA VAL A 20 -21.85 -0.76 -2.17
C VAL A 20 -21.55 0.74 -2.16
N ILE A 21 -22.53 1.60 -2.43
CA ILE A 21 -22.36 3.05 -2.37
C ILE A 21 -21.99 3.49 -0.95
N LEU A 22 -22.65 2.96 0.08
CA LEU A 22 -22.33 3.26 1.48
C LEU A 22 -20.88 2.83 1.79
N PHE A 23 -20.47 1.65 1.33
CA PHE A 23 -19.11 1.16 1.51
C PHE A 23 -18.07 2.11 0.90
N ILE A 24 -18.28 2.51 -0.35
CA ILE A 24 -17.39 3.42 -1.09
C ILE A 24 -17.40 4.84 -0.50
N THR A 25 -18.55 5.35 -0.05
CA THR A 25 -18.66 6.75 0.40
C THR A 25 -18.24 6.96 1.85
N VAL A 26 -18.35 5.94 2.69
CA VAL A 26 -18.09 6.07 4.13
C VAL A 26 -16.75 5.44 4.51
N PHE A 27 -16.49 4.21 4.09
CA PHE A 27 -15.35 3.44 4.59
C PHE A 27 -14.07 3.76 3.80
N TYR A 28 -14.19 3.98 2.49
CA TYR A 28 -13.02 4.26 1.65
C TYR A 28 -12.29 5.57 2.02
N PRO A 29 -12.96 6.73 2.17
CA PRO A 29 -12.27 7.97 2.54
C PRO A 29 -11.71 7.92 3.97
N ALA A 30 -12.33 7.13 4.85
CA ALA A 30 -11.86 6.93 6.22
C ALA A 30 -10.54 6.14 6.25
N ASN A 31 -10.41 5.10 5.41
CA ASN A 31 -9.18 4.33 5.29
C ASN A 31 -8.05 5.16 4.68
N GLU A 32 -8.29 5.87 3.57
CA GLU A 32 -7.28 6.77 2.96
C GLU A 32 -6.77 7.78 4.00
N LYS A 33 -7.69 8.45 4.71
CA LYS A 33 -7.33 9.44 5.73
C LYS A 33 -6.47 8.83 6.84
N ARG A 34 -6.80 7.63 7.31
CA ARG A 34 -6.01 6.91 8.32
C ARG A 34 -4.59 6.61 7.81
N ILE A 35 -4.45 6.09 6.59
CA ILE A 35 -3.15 5.78 5.98
C ILE A 35 -2.30 7.04 5.82
N VAL A 36 -2.90 8.14 5.36
CA VAL A 36 -2.18 9.42 5.21
C VAL A 36 -1.77 9.99 6.56
N GLU A 37 -2.64 9.98 7.57
CA GLU A 37 -2.28 10.42 8.93
C GLU A 37 -1.13 9.59 9.52
N HIS A 38 -1.18 8.26 9.33
CA HIS A 38 -0.13 7.38 9.77
C HIS A 38 1.19 7.59 9.02
N PHE A 39 1.13 7.85 7.72
CA PHE A 39 2.29 8.28 6.93
C PHE A 39 2.91 9.56 7.48
N GLU A 40 2.13 10.61 7.72
CA GLU A 40 2.65 11.89 8.22
C GLU A 40 3.37 11.72 9.57
N ASN A 41 2.89 10.83 10.44
CA ASN A 41 3.54 10.54 11.72
C ASN A 41 4.88 9.82 11.57
N ASN A 42 5.07 9.03 10.52
CA ASN A 42 6.23 8.15 10.31
C ASN A 42 7.12 8.57 9.11
N LYS A 43 6.78 9.68 8.45
CA LYS A 43 7.34 10.11 7.17
C LYS A 43 8.87 10.15 7.17
N TYR A 44 9.47 10.70 8.22
CA TYR A 44 10.92 10.83 8.32
C TYR A 44 11.63 9.47 8.29
N ASP A 45 11.10 8.49 9.02
CA ASP A 45 11.65 7.14 9.05
C ASP A 45 11.46 6.42 7.72
N MET A 46 10.30 6.60 7.09
CA MET A 46 10.04 6.07 5.75
C MET A 46 10.94 6.70 4.67
N GLU A 47 11.20 8.00 4.72
CA GLU A 47 12.13 8.69 3.82
C GLU A 47 13.56 8.14 3.95
N ASN A 48 14.00 7.90 5.18
CA ASN A 48 15.29 7.29 5.45
C ASN A 48 15.40 5.88 4.86
N ILE A 49 14.35 5.06 5.03
CA ILE A 49 14.28 3.72 4.42
C ILE A 49 14.29 3.81 2.90
N ALA A 50 13.46 4.67 2.32
CA ALA A 50 13.35 4.79 0.88
C ALA A 50 14.69 5.21 0.28
N THR A 51 15.36 6.19 0.88
CA THR A 51 16.70 6.63 0.49
C THR A 51 17.72 5.51 0.61
N PHE A 52 17.69 4.75 1.70
CA PHE A 52 18.57 3.60 1.88
C PHE A 52 18.37 2.54 0.79
N LEU A 53 17.13 2.09 0.58
CA LEU A 53 16.81 1.02 -0.37
C LEU A 53 17.10 1.45 -1.82
N LEU A 54 16.85 2.71 -2.17
CA LEU A 54 17.15 3.23 -3.50
C LEU A 54 18.65 3.29 -3.82
N ASN A 55 19.50 3.49 -2.81
CA ASN A 55 20.95 3.45 -2.96
C ASN A 55 21.52 2.03 -2.91
N TYR A 56 20.72 1.04 -2.50
CA TYR A 56 21.15 -0.33 -2.40
C TYR A 56 21.12 -1.01 -3.77
N ASP A 57 22.23 -1.62 -4.21
CA ASP A 57 22.38 -2.21 -5.55
C ASP A 57 21.75 -3.61 -5.66
N SER A 58 20.46 -3.69 -5.35
CA SER A 58 19.63 -4.86 -5.63
C SER A 58 18.29 -4.38 -6.19
N GLU A 59 17.91 -4.92 -7.33
CA GLU A 59 16.58 -4.75 -7.87
C GLU A 59 15.63 -5.80 -7.27
N ASN A 60 14.39 -5.40 -6.96
CA ASN A 60 13.33 -6.29 -6.46
C ASN A 60 13.55 -6.78 -5.02
N ILE A 61 13.85 -5.84 -4.11
CA ILE A 61 13.88 -6.14 -2.68
C ILE A 61 12.45 -6.18 -2.17
N TYR A 62 12.14 -7.23 -1.42
CA TYR A 62 10.84 -7.38 -0.79
C TYR A 62 11.06 -7.73 0.68
N ILE A 63 10.46 -6.94 1.57
CA ILE A 63 10.62 -7.05 3.01
C ILE A 63 9.26 -7.28 3.62
N THR A 64 9.11 -8.36 4.36
CA THR A 64 7.95 -8.66 5.20
C THR A 64 8.37 -8.55 6.66
N ASN A 65 7.40 -8.57 7.56
CA ASN A 65 7.65 -8.52 9.01
C ASN A 65 8.54 -9.68 9.50
N GLU A 66 8.68 -10.75 8.71
CA GLU A 66 9.46 -11.93 9.09
C GLU A 66 10.74 -12.12 8.27
N LYS A 67 10.82 -11.57 7.05
CA LYS A 67 11.87 -11.93 6.06
C LYS A 67 12.16 -10.83 5.05
N ILE A 68 13.43 -10.74 4.63
CA ILE A 68 13.91 -9.92 3.52
C ILE A 68 14.32 -10.84 2.35
N TYR A 69 13.80 -10.57 1.16
CA TYR A 69 14.07 -11.30 -0.08
C TYR A 69 14.82 -10.41 -1.08
N GLY A 70 15.67 -11.03 -1.91
CA GLY A 70 16.47 -10.32 -2.91
C GLY A 70 17.74 -9.66 -2.35
N VAL A 71 18.10 -9.97 -1.10
CA VAL A 71 19.28 -9.47 -0.40
C VAL A 71 20.11 -10.66 0.10
N PRO A 72 21.44 -10.68 -0.09
CA PRO A 72 22.30 -11.69 0.52
C PRO A 72 22.26 -11.65 2.06
N ASP A 73 22.27 -12.79 2.73
CA ASP A 73 22.18 -12.90 4.21
C ASP A 73 23.22 -12.05 4.96
N SER A 74 24.43 -11.91 4.40
CA SER A 74 25.51 -11.08 4.98
C SER A 74 25.20 -9.58 5.00
N GLU A 75 24.29 -9.13 4.15
CA GLU A 75 23.86 -7.73 4.04
C GLU A 75 22.55 -7.49 4.79
N ILE A 76 21.71 -8.52 4.93
CA ILE A 76 20.50 -8.50 5.77
C ILE A 76 20.82 -8.05 7.20
N GLN A 77 21.94 -8.51 7.78
CA GLN A 77 22.36 -8.07 9.12
C GLN A 77 22.62 -6.55 9.22
N LYS A 78 23.04 -5.89 8.13
CA LYS A 78 23.29 -4.44 8.10
C LYS A 78 22.02 -3.64 7.88
N LEU A 79 21.05 -4.19 7.15
CA LEU A 79 19.68 -3.66 7.06
C LEU A 79 18.91 -3.85 8.38
N GLY A 80 19.25 -4.88 9.14
CA GLY A 80 18.31 -5.70 9.92
C GLY A 80 18.05 -5.38 11.39
N GLU A 81 18.16 -4.15 11.87
CA GLU A 81 17.52 -3.80 13.17
C GLU A 81 16.67 -2.54 13.02
N LYS A 82 17.21 -1.52 12.34
CA LYS A 82 16.50 -0.27 12.10
C LYS A 82 15.27 -0.45 11.20
N LEU A 83 15.35 -1.31 10.17
CA LEU A 83 14.23 -1.58 9.27
C LEU A 83 13.11 -2.38 9.95
N PHE A 84 13.45 -3.46 10.66
CA PHE A 84 12.44 -4.25 11.37
C PHE A 84 11.76 -3.44 12.48
N ARG A 85 12.52 -2.60 13.20
CA ARG A 85 11.92 -1.70 14.18
C ARG A 85 10.88 -0.77 13.55
N ILE A 86 11.16 -0.20 12.39
CA ILE A 86 10.21 0.70 11.70
C ILE A 86 9.04 -0.09 11.12
N ILE A 87 9.25 -1.31 10.60
CA ILE A 87 8.16 -2.17 10.14
C ILE A 87 7.18 -2.47 11.28
N ASP A 88 7.71 -2.77 12.47
CA ASP A 88 6.92 -2.99 13.68
C ASP A 88 6.28 -1.69 14.19
N GLU A 89 7.03 -0.58 14.27
CA GLU A 89 6.54 0.73 14.76
C GLU A 89 5.49 1.35 13.84
N CYS A 90 5.58 1.08 12.54
CA CYS A 90 4.68 1.62 11.52
C CYS A 90 3.55 0.65 11.13
N ASP A 91 3.40 -0.49 11.81
CA ASP A 91 2.41 -1.52 11.44
C ASP A 91 2.42 -1.84 9.94
N LEU A 92 3.61 -1.84 9.33
CA LEU A 92 3.76 -2.18 7.91
C LEU A 92 3.58 -3.69 7.75
N LEU A 93 2.95 -4.11 6.67
CA LEU A 93 2.87 -5.52 6.28
C LEU A 93 4.06 -5.92 5.41
N TYR A 94 4.45 -5.04 4.49
CA TYR A 94 5.64 -5.23 3.69
C TYR A 94 6.16 -3.93 3.04
N ILE A 95 7.41 -3.97 2.61
CA ILE A 95 8.09 -2.93 1.83
C ILE A 95 8.62 -3.57 0.54
N GLU A 96 8.42 -2.93 -0.62
CA GLU A 96 8.94 -3.38 -1.91
C GLU A 96 9.80 -2.28 -2.55
N LYS A 97 10.94 -2.66 -3.15
CA LYS A 97 11.72 -1.78 -4.02
C LYS A 97 11.68 -2.27 -5.46
N CYS A 98 11.17 -1.43 -6.36
CA CYS A 98 11.17 -1.66 -7.80
C CYS A 98 11.76 -0.45 -8.55
N GLN A 99 12.89 -0.62 -9.22
CA GLN A 99 13.60 0.46 -9.92
C GLN A 99 13.87 1.67 -9.00
N GLN A 100 13.27 2.82 -9.32
CA GLN A 100 13.36 4.08 -8.57
C GLN A 100 12.17 4.29 -7.62
N THR A 101 11.41 3.23 -7.35
CA THR A 101 10.21 3.25 -6.50
C THR A 101 10.41 2.37 -5.26
N VAL A 102 9.96 2.87 -4.12
CA VAL A 102 9.80 2.10 -2.88
C VAL A 102 8.34 2.17 -2.45
N LEU A 103 7.74 1.02 -2.17
CA LEU A 103 6.35 0.85 -1.80
C LEU A 103 6.29 0.40 -0.35
N PHE A 104 5.39 1.00 0.42
CA PHE A 104 5.14 0.73 1.83
C PHE A 104 3.67 0.33 1.96
N CYS A 105 3.41 -0.93 2.30
CA CYS A 105 2.05 -1.45 2.46
C CYS A 105 1.70 -1.57 3.94
N TYR A 106 0.59 -0.95 4.35
CA TYR A 106 0.09 -0.98 5.73
C TYR A 106 -1.02 -2.02 5.91
N GLU A 107 -1.84 -2.22 4.89
CA GLU A 107 -3.04 -3.05 5.00
C GLU A 107 -3.17 -3.95 3.78
N ALA A 108 -3.53 -5.20 4.01
CA ALA A 108 -3.88 -6.17 3.00
C ALA A 108 -5.27 -6.72 3.32
N TYR A 109 -6.24 -6.36 2.50
CA TYR A 109 -7.54 -7.00 2.39
C TYR A 109 -7.41 -8.24 1.51
N MET A 110 -8.40 -9.14 1.54
CA MET A 110 -8.36 -10.42 0.80
C MET A 110 -8.10 -10.27 -0.71
N THR A 111 -8.31 -9.08 -1.28
CA THR A 111 -8.10 -8.78 -2.70
C THR A 111 -7.32 -7.49 -2.96
N ASN A 112 -7.16 -6.60 -1.99
CA ASN A 112 -6.61 -5.26 -2.22
C ASN A 112 -5.69 -4.87 -1.07
N GLY A 113 -4.73 -3.99 -1.31
CA GLY A 113 -3.82 -3.49 -0.27
C GLY A 113 -3.76 -1.97 -0.27
N LEU A 114 -3.52 -1.35 0.87
CA LEU A 114 -3.40 0.11 0.99
C LEU A 114 -2.00 0.49 1.46
N GLY A 115 -1.46 1.55 0.88
CA GLY A 115 -0.06 1.91 1.09
C GLY A 115 0.32 3.29 0.61
N MET A 116 1.63 3.53 0.73
CA MET A 116 2.31 4.71 0.25
C MET A 116 3.46 4.30 -0.67
N ALA A 117 3.70 5.08 -1.71
CA ALA A 117 4.76 4.86 -2.67
C ALA A 117 5.65 6.09 -2.75
N TYR A 118 6.96 5.88 -2.63
CA TYR A 118 7.98 6.89 -2.87
C TYR A 118 8.68 6.66 -4.20
N THR A 119 9.02 7.75 -4.89
CA THR A 119 9.86 7.74 -6.07
C THR A 119 10.84 8.91 -6.08
N SER A 120 12.13 8.62 -6.20
CA SER A 120 13.19 9.64 -6.17
C SER A 120 13.16 10.59 -7.37
N ASN A 121 12.56 10.16 -8.48
CA ASN A 121 12.45 10.97 -9.69
C ASN A 121 11.14 11.77 -9.79
N GLY A 122 10.25 11.65 -8.81
CA GLY A 122 8.94 12.32 -8.76
C GLY A 122 7.91 11.85 -9.80
N LYS A 123 8.24 10.90 -10.68
CA LYS A 123 7.33 10.31 -11.69
C LYS A 123 6.32 9.37 -11.04
N LYS A 124 5.29 8.94 -11.80
CA LYS A 124 4.32 7.96 -11.29
C LYS A 124 5.07 6.67 -10.85
N PRO A 125 4.81 6.14 -9.64
CA PRO A 125 5.51 4.96 -9.15
C PRO A 125 5.20 3.72 -9.98
N LYS A 126 6.02 2.68 -9.82
CA LYS A 126 5.84 1.37 -10.47
C LYS A 126 5.90 0.24 -9.43
N SER A 127 5.10 -0.79 -9.67
CA SER A 127 5.09 -2.04 -8.91
C SER A 127 5.50 -3.20 -9.80
N LYS A 128 6.09 -4.26 -9.21
CA LYS A 128 6.29 -5.53 -9.89
C LYS A 128 5.02 -6.42 -9.87
N TYR A 129 4.14 -6.22 -8.90
CA TYR A 129 2.95 -7.04 -8.67
C TYR A 129 1.66 -6.23 -8.92
N GLY A 130 0.84 -6.74 -9.84
CA GLY A 130 -0.51 -6.21 -10.13
C GLY A 130 -0.55 -4.80 -10.74
N GLU A 131 -1.75 -4.38 -11.13
CA GLU A 131 -2.01 -2.98 -11.45
C GLU A 131 -2.17 -2.20 -10.14
N MET A 132 -1.06 -1.79 -9.51
CA MET A 132 -1.18 -0.82 -8.41
C MET A 132 -1.80 0.47 -8.92
N LEU A 133 -2.93 0.84 -8.35
CA LEU A 133 -3.59 2.10 -8.59
C LEU A 133 -2.92 3.17 -7.72
N PHE A 134 -1.97 3.88 -8.32
CA PHE A 134 -1.41 5.12 -7.75
C PHE A 134 -2.42 6.24 -7.99
N THR A 135 -3.42 6.32 -7.11
CA THR A 135 -4.63 7.12 -7.29
C THR A 135 -4.43 8.60 -6.95
N LYS A 136 -3.53 8.92 -6.02
CA LYS A 136 -3.36 10.30 -5.54
C LYS A 136 -1.91 10.65 -5.21
N LYS A 137 -1.42 11.75 -5.80
CA LYS A 137 -0.15 12.36 -5.41
C LYS A 137 -0.37 13.17 -4.13
N ILE A 138 0.40 12.87 -3.08
CA ILE A 138 0.35 13.61 -1.82
C ILE A 138 1.27 14.82 -1.91
N GLU A 139 2.52 14.58 -2.33
CA GLU A 139 3.52 15.62 -2.54
C GLU A 139 4.61 15.16 -3.54
N THR A 140 5.71 15.90 -3.67
CA THR A 140 6.80 15.52 -4.57
C THR A 140 7.42 14.20 -4.15
N GLY A 141 7.29 13.19 -5.02
CA GLY A 141 7.86 11.87 -4.77
C GLY A 141 6.92 10.92 -4.04
N TRP A 142 5.90 11.40 -3.32
CA TRP A 142 5.01 10.58 -2.51
C TRP A 142 3.60 10.45 -3.10
N TYR A 143 3.13 9.21 -3.17
CA TYR A 143 1.84 8.83 -3.71
C TYR A 143 1.13 7.89 -2.75
N TYR A 144 -0.17 8.08 -2.58
CA TYR A 144 -1.03 7.04 -2.02
C TYR A 144 -1.25 5.97 -3.09
N CYS A 145 -1.21 4.70 -2.68
CA CYS A 145 -1.37 3.58 -3.58
C CYS A 145 -2.32 2.54 -3.03
N GLU A 146 -3.06 1.94 -3.96
CA GLU A 146 -3.91 0.79 -3.70
C GLU A 146 -3.43 -0.37 -4.57
N LEU A 147 -3.24 -1.54 -3.98
CA LEU A 147 -3.13 -2.78 -4.72
C LEU A 147 -4.52 -3.23 -5.13
N ASP A 148 -4.65 -3.60 -6.40
CA ASP A 148 -5.77 -4.35 -6.98
C ASP A 148 -5.46 -5.85 -7.05
#